data_AF-A0A942R0Y4-F1
#
_entry.id   AF-A0A942R0Y4-F1
#
_cell.length_a   1.000
_cell.length_b   1.000
_cell.length_c   1.000
_cell.angle_alpha   90.00
_cell.angle_beta   90.00
_cell.angle_gamma   90.00
#
_symmetry.space_group_name_H-M   'P 1'
#
loop_
_entity.id
_entity.type
_entity.pdbx_description
1 polymer ?
#
loop_
_entity_poly.entity_id
_entity_poly.type
_entity_poly.pdbx_seq_one_letter_code
_entity_poly.pdbx_strand_id
1 'polypeptide(L)'
;MSTAVQILHVLSAIVVLAEALNKLERCNPLAPGITPHARLVDGLKALAWLLLAMGAAGALAAPLLLATGFPADAAGEWLRMEPPTADQALVLAGFAVLIVRTRVKEG
;
A
#
# COMPACT_ATOMS: atom_id res chain seq x y z
N MET A 1 15.97 0.94 16.47
CA MET A 1 15.18 1.83 15.58
C MET A 1 14.30 2.71 16.44
N SER A 2 14.07 3.98 16.08
CA SER A 2 13.15 4.81 16.85
C SER A 2 11.72 4.28 16.72
N THR A 3 11.05 4.04 17.84
CA THR A 3 9.63 3.65 17.90
C THR A 3 8.75 4.57 17.05
N ALA A 4 9.12 5.85 16.93
CA ALA A 4 8.44 6.82 16.09
C ALA A 4 8.42 6.44 14.60
N VAL A 5 9.53 5.89 14.07
CA VAL A 5 9.62 5.46 12.66
C VAL A 5 8.71 4.27 12.39
N GLN A 6 8.65 3.33 13.34
CA GLN A 6 7.78 2.16 13.22
C GLN A 6 6.31 2.55 13.29
N ILE A 7 5.93 3.44 14.22
CA ILE A 7 4.56 3.96 14.31
C ILE A 7 4.18 4.69 13.03
N LEU A 8 5.03 5.59 12.54
CA LEU A 8 4.80 6.32 11.29
C LEU A 8 4.59 5.35 10.11
N HIS A 9 5.45 4.35 9.99
CA HIS A 9 5.37 3.36 8.91
C HIS A 9 4.05 2.58 8.97
N VAL A 10 3.67 2.05 10.13
CA VAL A 10 2.44 1.27 10.30
C VAL A 10 1.20 2.12 10.04
N LEU A 11 1.11 3.32 10.61
CA LEU A 11 -0.05 4.20 10.37
C LEU A 11 -0.17 4.59 8.89
N SER A 12 0.96 4.91 8.24
CA SER A 12 0.99 5.23 6.82
C SER A 12 0.54 4.03 5.98
N ALA A 13 0.99 2.82 6.32
CA ALA A 13 0.60 1.59 5.65
C ALA A 13 -0.91 1.33 5.76
N ILE A 14 -1.52 1.56 6.91
CA ILE A 14 -2.99 1.43 7.08
C ILE A 14 -3.73 2.37 6.14
N VAL A 15 -3.35 3.65 6.10
CA VAL A 15 -3.99 4.66 5.24
C VAL A 15 -3.86 4.30 3.77
N VAL A 16 -2.63 3.96 3.34
CA VAL A 16 -2.34 3.62 1.94
C VAL A 16 -3.09 2.35 1.54
N LEU A 17 -3.10 1.32 2.38
CA LEU A 17 -3.80 0.07 2.11
C LEU A 17 -5.31 0.30 1.99
N ALA A 18 -5.91 1.00 2.95
CA ALA A 18 -7.34 1.28 2.95
C ALA A 18 -7.78 2.03 1.68
N GLU A 19 -7.02 3.06 1.29
CA GLU A 19 -7.32 3.82 0.09
C GLU A 19 -7.11 2.99 -1.18
N ALA A 20 -6.02 2.22 -1.25
CA ALA A 20 -5.69 1.40 -2.40
C ALA A 20 -6.77 0.34 -2.65
N LEU A 21 -7.25 -0.33 -1.61
CA LEU A 21 -8.36 -1.29 -1.72
C LEU A 21 -9.65 -0.61 -2.19
N ASN A 22 -10.01 0.53 -1.61
CA ASN A 22 -11.20 1.29 -2.04
C ASN A 22 -11.10 1.78 -3.49
N LYS A 23 -9.91 2.13 -3.98
CA LYS A 23 -9.72 2.54 -5.39
C LYS A 23 -9.70 1.35 -6.33
N LEU A 24 -9.14 0.21 -5.90
CA LEU A 24 -9.14 -1.03 -6.66
C LEU A 24 -10.57 -1.55 -6.88
N GLU A 25 -11.43 -1.51 -5.86
CA GLU A 25 -12.86 -1.88 -5.95
C GLU A 25 -13.62 -1.07 -7.01
N ARG A 26 -13.22 0.19 -7.22
CA ARG A 26 -13.86 1.09 -8.20
C ARG A 26 -13.34 0.92 -9.63
N CYS A 27 -12.27 0.15 -9.83
CA CYS A 27 -11.75 -0.10 -11.17
C CYS A 27 -12.58 -1.19 -11.87
N ASN A 28 -12.90 -0.98 -13.14
CA ASN A 28 -13.61 -1.96 -13.95
C ASN A 28 -13.07 -1.96 -15.39
N PRO A 29 -11.82 -2.41 -15.60
CA PRO A 29 -11.21 -2.45 -16.91
C PRO A 29 -11.90 -3.44 -17.85
N LEU A 30 -12.77 -4.32 -17.32
CA LEU A 30 -13.51 -5.30 -18.10
C LEU A 30 -14.93 -4.84 -18.45
N ALA A 31 -15.30 -3.60 -18.14
CA ALA A 31 -16.62 -3.08 -18.44
C ALA A 31 -16.97 -3.21 -19.94
N PRO A 32 -18.21 -3.61 -20.27
CA PRO A 32 -18.67 -3.62 -21.65
C PRO A 32 -18.80 -2.18 -22.18
N GLY A 33 -18.57 -1.99 -23.48
CA GLY A 33 -18.81 -0.70 -24.16
C GLY A 33 -17.72 0.37 -23.99
N ILE A 34 -16.61 0.10 -23.29
CA ILE A 34 -15.48 1.04 -23.19
C ILE A 34 -14.51 0.91 -24.37
N THR A 35 -13.87 2.02 -24.75
CA THR A 35 -12.85 2.05 -25.81
C THR A 35 -11.57 1.31 -25.39
N PRO A 36 -10.75 0.81 -26.33
CA PRO A 36 -9.47 0.16 -26.01
C PRO A 36 -8.53 1.06 -25.19
N HIS A 37 -8.49 2.36 -25.49
CA HIS A 37 -7.70 3.32 -24.74
C HIS A 37 -8.21 3.46 -23.29
N ALA A 38 -9.52 3.61 -23.09
CA ALA A 38 -10.09 3.70 -21.75
C ALA A 38 -9.84 2.42 -20.93
N ARG A 39 -9.91 1.26 -21.57
CA ARG A 39 -9.56 -0.04 -20.98
C ARG A 39 -8.12 -0.10 -20.49
N LEU A 40 -7.18 0.37 -21.31
CA LEU A 40 -5.77 0.42 -20.95
C LEU A 40 -5.54 1.36 -19.75
N VAL A 41 -6.12 2.56 -19.79
CA VAL A 41 -5.99 3.55 -18.70
C VAL A 41 -6.56 3.01 -17.40
N ASP A 42 -7.74 2.39 -17.43
CA ASP A 42 -8.34 1.84 -16.21
C ASP A 42 -7.60 0.59 -15.70
N GLY A 43 -7.07 -0.23 -16.60
CA GLY A 43 -6.21 -1.36 -16.25
C GLY A 43 -4.90 -0.93 -15.58
N LEU A 44 -4.23 0.10 -16.12
CA LEU A 44 -3.02 0.67 -15.51
C LEU A 44 -3.31 1.28 -14.14
N LYS A 45 -4.46 1.94 -13.98
CA LYS A 45 -4.92 2.45 -12.68
C LYS A 45 -5.13 1.31 -11.68
N ALA A 46 -5.84 0.25 -12.08
CA ALA A 46 -6.06 -0.92 -11.24
C ALA A 46 -4.74 -1.58 -10.82
N LEU A 47 -3.80 -1.75 -11.76
CA LEU A 47 -2.48 -2.30 -11.49
C LEU A 47 -1.69 -1.43 -10.50
N ALA A 48 -1.70 -0.11 -10.67
CA ALA A 48 -1.04 0.81 -9.75
C ALA A 48 -1.59 0.69 -8.32
N TRP A 49 -2.91 0.67 -8.15
CA TRP A 49 -3.53 0.49 -6.84
C TRP A 49 -3.29 -0.90 -6.25
N LEU A 50 -3.26 -1.95 -7.08
CA LEU A 50 -2.93 -3.30 -6.64
C LEU A 50 -1.49 -3.38 -6.11
N LEU A 51 -0.52 -2.81 -6.83
CA LEU A 51 0.87 -2.76 -6.39
C LEU A 51 1.02 -1.97 -5.07
N LEU A 52 0.34 -0.83 -4.93
CA LEU A 52 0.29 -0.07 -3.68
C LEU A 52 -0.32 -0.88 -2.53
N ALA A 53 -1.42 -1.59 -2.79
CA ALA A 53 -2.08 -2.43 -1.79
C ALA A 53 -1.16 -3.56 -1.33
N MET A 54 -0.47 -4.25 -2.25
CA MET A 54 0.48 -5.30 -1.90
C MET A 54 1.67 -4.76 -1.09
N GLY A 55 2.24 -3.62 -1.49
CA GLY A 55 3.34 -2.98 -0.76
C GLY A 55 2.92 -2.55 0.66
N ALA A 56 1.76 -1.91 0.80
CA ALA A 56 1.23 -1.48 2.09
C ALA A 56 0.79 -2.67 2.97
N ALA A 57 0.24 -3.74 2.39
CA ALA A 57 -0.07 -4.97 3.10
C ALA A 57 1.22 -5.63 3.63
N GLY A 58 2.29 -5.69 2.84
CA GLY A 58 3.59 -6.18 3.30
C GLY A 58 4.16 -5.37 4.46
N ALA A 59 4.06 -4.03 4.38
CA ALA A 59 4.45 -3.11 5.45
C ALA A 59 3.72 -3.36 6.79
N LEU A 60 2.49 -3.90 6.75
CA LEU A 60 1.72 -4.30 7.95
C LEU A 60 1.98 -5.75 8.37
N ALA A 61 2.12 -6.66 7.41
CA ALA A 61 2.29 -8.08 7.65
C ALA A 61 3.63 -8.39 8.30
N ALA A 62 4.72 -7.76 7.85
CA ALA A 62 6.07 -8.02 8.38
C ALA A 62 6.18 -7.83 9.91
N PRO A 63 5.81 -6.67 10.51
CA PRO A 63 5.88 -6.51 11.97
C PRO A 63 4.91 -7.44 12.72
N LEU A 64 3.75 -7.76 12.15
CA LEU A 64 2.78 -8.66 12.77
C LEU A 64 3.29 -10.10 12.81
N LEU A 65 3.84 -10.59 11.69
CA LEU A 65 4.40 -11.93 11.57
C LEU A 65 5.63 -12.09 12.48
N LEU A 66 6.51 -11.08 12.53
CA LEU A 66 7.64 -11.06 13.48
C LEU A 66 7.15 -11.12 14.94
N ALA A 67 6.09 -10.38 15.28
CA ALA A 67 5.52 -10.42 16.63
C ALA A 67 4.94 -11.80 17.00
N THR A 68 4.48 -12.58 16.03
CA THR A 68 4.02 -13.96 16.23
C THR A 68 5.14 -15.01 16.28
N GLY A 69 6.41 -14.60 16.13
CA GLY A 69 7.56 -15.51 16.09
C GLY A 69 7.72 -16.26 14.76
N PHE A 70 7.12 -15.76 13.69
CA PHE A 70 7.28 -16.34 12.35
C PHE A 70 8.75 -16.20 11.91
N PRO A 71 9.34 -17.23 11.26
CA PRO A 71 10.75 -17.18 10.88
C PRO A 71 11.00 -16.04 9.87
N ALA A 72 12.00 -15.21 10.15
CA ALA A 72 12.29 -14.03 9.33
C ALA A 72 12.79 -14.39 7.92
N ASP A 73 13.37 -15.58 7.76
CA ASP A 73 13.87 -16.13 6.50
C ASP A 73 12.79 -16.85 5.67
N ALA A 74 11.66 -17.22 6.28
CA ALA A 74 10.62 -18.00 5.62
C ALA A 74 9.87 -17.24 4.51
N ALA A 75 9.94 -15.91 4.49
CA ALA A 75 9.22 -15.10 3.51
C ALA A 75 10.03 -14.77 2.24
N GLY A 76 11.33 -15.10 2.21
CA GLY A 76 12.19 -14.96 1.04
C GLY A 76 12.24 -13.53 0.46
N GLU A 77 12.25 -13.43 -0.88
CA GLU A 77 12.31 -12.14 -1.60
C GLU A 77 10.98 -11.36 -1.59
N TRP A 78 9.88 -12.00 -1.17
CA TRP A 78 8.54 -11.43 -1.27
C TRP A 78 8.19 -10.48 -0.14
N LEU A 79 8.73 -10.73 1.06
CA LEU A 79 8.44 -9.93 2.23
C LEU A 79 9.69 -9.78 3.09
N ARG A 80 10.16 -8.53 3.21
CA ARG A 80 11.28 -8.20 4.07
C ARG A 80 10.82 -8.21 5.54
N MET A 81 11.16 -9.27 6.25
CA MET A 81 10.88 -9.46 7.68
C MET A 81 11.91 -8.73 8.55
N GLU A 82 12.16 -7.45 8.25
CA GLU A 82 13.03 -6.57 9.00
C GLU A 82 12.29 -5.29 9.38
N PRO A 83 12.73 -4.58 10.44
CA PRO A 83 12.16 -3.29 10.77
C PRO A 83 12.29 -2.28 9.60
N PRO A 84 11.25 -1.50 9.29
CA PRO A 84 11.28 -0.56 8.16
C PRO A 84 12.31 0.56 8.35
N THR A 85 13.09 0.85 7.32
CA THR A 85 14.05 1.96 7.34
C THR A 85 13.35 3.32 7.27
N ALA A 86 14.06 4.39 7.61
CA ALA A 86 13.49 5.74 7.63
C ALA A 86 13.02 6.20 6.23
N ASP A 87 13.77 5.88 5.18
CA ASP A 87 13.39 6.15 3.79
C ASP A 87 12.10 5.43 3.39
N GLN A 88 11.95 4.16 3.77
CA GLN A 88 10.71 3.39 3.51
C GLN A 88 9.51 3.99 4.26
N ALA A 89 9.69 4.38 5.52
CA ALA A 89 8.67 5.07 6.29
C ALA A 89 8.28 6.42 5.66
N LEU A 90 9.24 7.20 5.18
CA LEU A 90 8.98 8.49 4.55
C LEU A 90 8.30 8.38 3.19
N VAL A 91 8.67 7.40 2.36
CA VAL A 91 7.99 7.13 1.07
C VAL A 91 6.52 6.79 1.33
N LEU A 92 6.26 5.87 2.26
CA LEU A 92 4.90 5.44 2.56
C LEU A 92 4.07 6.56 3.23
N ALA A 93 4.70 7.33 4.12
CA ALA A 93 4.10 8.53 4.72
C ALA A 93 3.77 9.59 3.66
N GLY A 94 4.63 9.79 2.66
CA GLY A 94 4.35 10.68 1.54
C GLY A 94 3.07 10.30 0.79
N PHE A 95 2.89 9.02 0.48
CA PHE A 95 1.64 8.53 -0.10
C PHE A 95 0.44 8.73 0.84
N ALA A 96 0.58 8.39 2.12
CA ALA A 96 -0.47 8.60 3.10
C ALA A 96 -0.90 10.07 3.19
N VAL A 97 0.05 11.01 3.20
CA VAL A 97 -0.22 12.46 3.21
C VAL A 97 -0.93 12.89 1.93
N LEU A 98 -0.52 12.41 0.76
CA LEU A 98 -1.20 12.72 -0.50
C LEU A 98 -2.65 12.21 -0.49
N ILE A 99 -2.87 11.00 0.02
CA ILE A 99 -4.20 10.40 0.16
C ILE A 99 -5.07 11.23 1.10
N VAL A 100 -4.59 11.51 2.31
CA VAL A 100 -5.31 12.33 3.30
C VAL A 100 -5.62 13.70 2.71
N ARG A 101 -4.66 14.34 2.04
CA ARG A 101 -4.86 15.60 1.33
C ARG A 101 -5.98 15.49 0.29
N THR A 102 -6.02 14.43 -0.51
CA THR A 102 -7.10 14.26 -1.49
C THR A 102 -8.45 14.09 -0.81
N ARG A 103 -8.52 13.36 0.31
CA ARG A 103 -9.77 13.20 1.07
C ARG A 103 -10.25 14.50 1.70
N VAL A 104 -9.35 15.28 2.30
CA VAL A 104 -9.64 16.62 2.84
C VAL A 104 -10.08 17.59 1.74
N LYS A 105 -9.57 17.46 0.50
CA LYS A 105 -10.02 18.27 -0.63
C LYS A 105 -11.42 17.85 -1.13
N GLU A 106 -11.75 16.56 -1.02
CA GLU A 106 -13.01 15.97 -1.50
C GLU A 106 -14.16 16.10 -0.48
N GLY A 107 -13.89 16.41 0.79
CA GLY A 107 -14.85 16.56 1.88
C GLY A 107 -14.25 17.22 3.12
#